data_AF-A0A966LA44-F1
#
_entry.id   AF-A0A966LA44-F1
#
_cell.length_a   1.000
_cell.length_b   1.000
_cell.length_c   1.000
_cell.angle_alpha   90.00
_cell.angle_beta   90.00
_cell.angle_gamma   90.00
#
_symmetry.space_group_name_H-M   'P 1'
#
loop_
_entity.id
_entity.type
_entity.pdbx_description
1 polymer ?
#
loop_
_entity_poly.entity_id
_entity_poly.type
_entity_poly.pdbx_seq_one_letter_code
_entity_poly.pdbx_strand_id
1 'polypeptide(L)'
;MTETDFITALRALPLHPGARELADDCAVLTIGAETLVITHDMMAEGTHFRESADLADVAWKLVATNLSDLAAKGAEPVGVLLGHMLGREDARFLKGLHEALTFFGVPLLGGDTIAAQGARTFGLTAIGRATHAPVPSRSGAQVRDGIYLTGPVGCAMLGFEGVTEYLAAFDRPMPRLADGQALAPHVSAIMDVSDGLLLDSWRMAEASGATFAIDPAAVPVADPARRDACMRWGDDYELLFTTPPNVHLPVEAHRIGTVLHRKAAPLLLGDVPHTSPATLGYQHG
;
A
#
# COMPACT_ATOMS: atom_id res chain seq x y z
N MET A 1 24.91 -3.49 -1.86
CA MET A 1 23.93 -3.50 -0.76
C MET A 1 22.58 -3.64 -1.42
N THR A 2 21.82 -4.67 -1.10
CA THR A 2 20.44 -4.83 -1.60
C THR A 2 19.49 -3.87 -0.85
N GLU A 3 18.27 -3.68 -1.34
CA GLU A 3 17.23 -2.93 -0.62
C GLU A 3 17.03 -3.48 0.81
N THR A 4 16.94 -4.81 0.94
CA THR A 4 16.76 -5.48 2.23
C THR A 4 17.93 -5.21 3.18
N ASP A 5 19.17 -5.21 2.67
CA ASP A 5 20.35 -4.86 3.46
C ASP A 5 20.30 -3.41 3.94
N PHE A 6 19.87 -2.48 3.07
CA PHE A 6 19.77 -1.06 3.41
C PHE A 6 18.67 -0.80 4.46
N ILE A 7 17.49 -1.39 4.31
CA ILE A 7 16.41 -1.31 5.31
C ILE A 7 16.88 -1.89 6.65
N THR A 8 17.62 -3.01 6.63
CA THR A 8 18.20 -3.60 7.84
C THR A 8 19.18 -2.64 8.51
N ALA A 9 20.01 -1.93 7.73
CA ALA A 9 20.90 -0.90 8.27
C ALA A 9 20.13 0.30 8.85
N LEU A 10 19.03 0.74 8.21
CA LEU A 10 18.17 1.81 8.73
C LEU A 10 17.55 1.44 10.09
N ARG A 11 17.16 0.17 10.27
CA ARG A 11 16.60 -0.31 11.55
C ARG A 11 17.57 -0.23 12.72
N ALA A 12 18.88 -0.14 12.46
CA ALA A 12 19.90 0.02 13.51
C ALA A 12 20.15 1.49 13.92
N LEU A 13 19.52 2.46 13.25
CA LEU A 13 19.60 3.88 13.59
C LEU A 13 18.76 4.21 14.83
N PRO A 14 18.96 5.37 15.49
CA PRO A 14 18.11 5.79 16.62
C PRO A 14 16.68 6.09 16.15
N LEU A 15 15.81 5.08 16.19
CA LEU A 15 14.42 5.19 15.76
C LEU A 15 13.56 5.86 16.84
N HIS A 16 12.68 6.76 16.41
CA HIS A 16 11.57 7.20 17.24
C HIS A 16 10.61 6.01 17.48
N PRO A 17 10.02 5.83 18.68
CA PRO A 17 9.09 4.71 18.93
C PRO A 17 7.93 4.65 17.94
N GLY A 18 7.46 5.82 17.48
CA GLY A 18 6.43 5.95 16.45
C GLY A 18 6.80 5.36 15.09
N ALA A 19 8.07 5.15 14.78
CA ALA A 19 8.51 4.52 13.54
C ALA A 19 8.24 3.00 13.51
N ARG A 20 7.76 2.41 14.61
CA ARG A 20 7.39 0.98 14.71
C ARG A 20 8.47 0.06 14.14
N GLU A 21 9.73 0.32 14.49
CA GLU A 21 10.90 -0.45 14.02
C GLU A 21 11.04 -0.52 12.48
N LEU A 22 10.43 0.41 11.73
CA LEU A 22 10.29 0.34 10.27
C LEU A 22 9.66 -0.99 9.83
N ALA A 23 8.74 -1.50 10.64
CA ALA A 23 8.02 -2.74 10.44
C ALA A 23 6.55 -2.50 10.09
N ASP A 24 6.19 -1.29 9.67
CA ASP A 24 4.88 -0.86 9.22
C ASP A 24 5.04 0.21 8.13
N ASP A 25 3.97 0.50 7.40
CA ASP A 25 4.01 1.39 6.21
C ASP A 25 3.94 2.88 6.60
N CYS A 26 3.56 3.17 7.85
CA CYS A 26 3.51 4.52 8.38
C CYS A 26 4.16 4.62 9.76
N ALA A 27 4.75 5.78 10.03
CA ALA A 27 5.08 6.20 11.38
C ALA A 27 3.83 6.76 12.09
N VAL A 28 3.71 6.51 13.40
CA VAL A 28 2.61 6.99 14.24
C VAL A 28 3.15 7.87 15.36
N LEU A 29 2.81 9.16 15.34
CA LEU A 29 3.30 10.16 16.29
C LEU A 29 2.15 10.77 17.08
N THR A 30 2.17 10.64 18.41
CA THR A 30 1.21 11.32 19.29
C THR A 30 1.75 12.67 19.72
N ILE A 31 1.00 13.74 19.44
CA ILE A 31 1.32 15.12 19.81
C ILE A 31 0.10 15.71 20.53
N GLY A 32 0.21 15.89 21.84
CA GLY A 32 -0.91 16.34 22.66
C GLY A 32 -2.05 15.32 22.65
N ALA A 33 -3.22 15.73 22.17
CA ALA A 33 -4.41 14.88 22.06
C ALA A 33 -4.55 14.19 20.69
N GLU A 34 -3.69 14.53 19.72
CA GLU A 34 -3.76 14.03 18.35
C GLU A 34 -2.76 12.90 18.12
N THR A 35 -3.14 11.94 17.30
CA THR A 35 -2.24 10.90 16.78
C THR A 35 -2.13 11.05 15.27
N LEU A 36 -0.94 11.41 14.81
CA LEU A 36 -0.61 11.59 13.40
C LEU A 36 -0.08 10.27 12.82
N VAL A 37 -0.47 10.00 11.59
CA VAL A 37 0.01 8.89 10.75
C VAL A 37 0.79 9.51 9.59
N ILE A 38 2.04 9.13 9.40
CA ILE A 38 2.95 9.78 8.44
C ILE A 38 3.58 8.71 7.55
N THR A 39 3.50 8.91 6.24
CA THR A 39 4.16 8.08 5.23
C THR A 39 4.91 8.94 4.21
N HIS A 40 5.83 8.32 3.48
CA HIS A 40 6.53 8.93 2.37
C HIS A 40 6.84 7.90 1.29
N ASP A 41 6.23 8.08 0.12
CA ASP A 41 6.58 7.33 -1.09
C ASP A 41 7.25 8.20 -2.14
N MET A 42 8.04 7.53 -2.98
CA MET A 42 8.71 8.12 -4.13
C MET A 42 8.33 7.40 -5.43
N MET A 43 8.29 8.15 -6.52
CA MET A 43 8.14 7.62 -7.87
C MET A 43 9.30 8.06 -8.74
N ALA A 44 9.90 7.09 -9.39
CA ALA A 44 10.99 7.26 -10.34
C ALA A 44 10.56 6.84 -11.74
N GLU A 45 10.87 7.70 -12.72
CA GLU A 45 10.69 7.45 -14.14
C GLU A 45 11.46 6.20 -14.59
N GLY A 46 10.83 5.40 -15.45
CA GLY A 46 11.36 4.12 -15.91
C GLY A 46 11.23 2.97 -14.90
N THR A 47 10.83 3.28 -13.66
CA THR A 47 10.58 2.28 -12.61
C THR A 47 9.09 2.22 -12.28
N HIS A 48 8.52 3.33 -11.79
CA HIS A 48 7.12 3.39 -11.29
C HIS A 48 6.15 3.92 -12.35
N PHE A 49 6.66 4.67 -13.33
CA PHE A 49 5.92 5.17 -14.47
C PHE A 49 6.81 5.18 -15.72
N ARG A 50 6.19 5.09 -16.89
CA ARG A 50 6.89 5.08 -18.19
C ARG A 50 7.38 6.47 -18.56
N GLU A 51 8.45 6.58 -19.33
CA GLU A 51 8.88 7.87 -19.90
C GLU A 51 7.79 8.54 -20.75
N SER A 52 6.92 7.75 -21.38
CA SER A 52 5.78 8.24 -22.16
C SER A 52 4.50 8.43 -21.35
N ALA A 53 4.53 8.27 -20.03
CA ALA A 53 3.34 8.46 -19.19
C ALA A 53 2.90 9.93 -19.19
N ASP A 54 1.59 10.16 -19.15
CA ASP A 54 1.05 11.51 -18.95
C ASP A 54 1.39 11.97 -17.52
N LEU A 55 2.13 13.08 -17.37
CA LEU A 55 2.51 13.57 -16.05
C LEU A 55 1.34 13.99 -15.17
N ALA A 56 0.15 14.23 -15.73
CA ALA A 56 -1.04 14.42 -14.91
C ALA A 56 -1.46 13.13 -14.20
N ASP A 57 -1.30 11.99 -14.86
CA ASP A 57 -1.61 10.67 -14.28
C ASP A 57 -0.52 10.27 -13.28
N VAL A 58 0.75 10.58 -13.58
CA VAL A 58 1.85 10.41 -12.60
C VAL A 58 1.60 11.20 -11.33
N ALA A 59 1.14 12.46 -11.44
CA ALA A 59 0.80 13.26 -10.27
C ALA A 59 -0.39 12.67 -9.49
N TRP A 60 -1.40 12.15 -10.18
CA TRP A 60 -2.51 11.44 -9.55
C TRP A 60 -2.03 10.21 -8.80
N LYS A 61 -1.27 9.34 -9.48
CA LYS A 61 -0.73 8.10 -8.91
C LYS A 61 0.07 8.44 -7.66
N LEU A 62 1.00 9.39 -7.73
CA LEU A 62 1.84 9.81 -6.59
C LEU A 62 1.02 10.18 -5.34
N VAL A 63 -0.06 10.94 -5.51
CA VAL A 63 -0.97 11.27 -4.41
C VAL A 63 -1.71 10.03 -3.93
N ALA A 64 -2.28 9.26 -4.86
CA ALA A 64 -3.06 8.06 -4.55
C ALA A 64 -2.27 7.00 -3.77
N THR A 65 -1.01 6.72 -4.11
CA THR A 65 -0.22 5.70 -3.41
C THR A 65 0.02 6.08 -1.95
N ASN A 66 0.43 7.32 -1.68
CA ASN A 66 0.63 7.80 -0.31
C ASN A 66 -0.68 7.84 0.50
N LEU A 67 -1.82 8.08 -0.15
CA LEU A 67 -3.12 8.02 0.51
C LEU A 67 -3.57 6.57 0.76
N SER A 68 -3.06 5.60 0.01
CA SER A 68 -3.31 4.17 0.23
C SER A 68 -2.72 3.72 1.57
N ASP A 69 -1.49 4.14 1.87
CA ASP A 69 -0.88 3.93 3.19
C ASP A 69 -1.72 4.52 4.34
N LEU A 70 -2.24 5.74 4.16
CA LEU A 70 -3.14 6.35 5.14
C LEU A 70 -4.44 5.56 5.30
N ALA A 71 -5.00 5.06 4.19
CA ALA A 71 -6.16 4.18 4.21
C ALA A 71 -5.87 2.89 5.01
N ALA A 72 -4.70 2.29 4.81
CA ALA A 72 -4.24 1.11 5.52
C ALA A 72 -4.08 1.34 7.04
N LYS A 73 -4.06 2.58 7.53
CA LYS A 73 -4.06 2.89 8.97
C LYS A 73 -5.36 3.55 9.45
N GLY A 74 -6.41 3.55 8.61
CA GLY A 74 -7.68 4.20 8.91
C GLY A 74 -7.54 5.68 9.23
N ALA A 75 -6.59 6.36 8.60
CA ALA A 75 -6.33 7.77 8.84
C ALA A 75 -7.18 8.67 7.93
N GLU A 76 -7.54 9.82 8.46
CA GLU A 76 -8.09 10.94 7.69
C GLU A 76 -6.92 11.80 7.17
N PRO A 77 -6.81 12.04 5.86
CA PRO A 77 -5.74 12.89 5.32
C PRO A 77 -5.83 14.32 5.86
N VAL A 78 -4.73 14.83 6.41
CA VAL A 78 -4.59 16.22 6.87
C VAL A 78 -3.96 17.08 5.77
N GLY A 79 -2.99 16.53 5.03
CA GLY A 79 -2.34 17.21 3.93
C GLY A 79 -1.08 16.51 3.47
N VAL A 80 -0.49 16.99 2.38
CA VAL A 80 0.70 16.39 1.76
C VAL A 80 1.82 17.41 1.55
N LEU A 81 3.08 16.96 1.51
CA LEU A 81 4.24 17.74 1.06
C LEU A 81 4.84 17.12 -0.20
N LEU A 82 5.19 17.95 -1.19
CA LEU A 82 5.70 17.49 -2.48
C LEU A 82 7.20 17.75 -2.65
N GLY A 83 7.98 16.71 -2.95
CA GLY A 83 9.30 16.82 -3.56
C GLY A 83 9.19 16.73 -5.08
N HIS A 84 9.48 17.83 -5.77
CA HIS A 84 9.37 17.92 -7.24
C HIS A 84 10.71 18.16 -7.91
N MET A 85 11.15 17.22 -8.75
CA MET A 85 12.24 17.49 -9.70
C MET A 85 11.66 18.16 -10.94
N LEU A 86 12.10 19.36 -11.31
CA LEU A 86 11.66 20.09 -12.51
C LEU A 86 12.05 19.38 -13.82
N GLY A 87 11.27 19.59 -14.89
CA GLY A 87 11.60 19.09 -16.22
C GLY A 87 10.49 19.23 -17.25
N ARG A 88 10.42 18.30 -18.22
CA ARG A 88 9.37 18.32 -19.25
C ARG A 88 7.98 18.22 -18.62
N GLU A 89 7.02 18.90 -19.24
CA GLU A 89 5.58 18.79 -18.94
C GLU A 89 5.19 19.11 -17.47
N ASP A 90 5.95 19.95 -16.76
CA ASP A 90 5.62 20.39 -15.40
C ASP A 90 4.22 21.02 -15.29
N ALA A 91 3.77 21.74 -16.32
CA ALA A 91 2.41 22.27 -16.37
C ALA A 91 1.34 21.16 -16.41
N ARG A 92 1.64 20.03 -17.05
CA ARG A 92 0.75 18.86 -17.10
C ARG A 92 0.71 18.15 -15.75
N PHE A 93 1.87 18.00 -15.10
CA PHE A 93 1.98 17.51 -13.73
C PHE A 93 1.13 18.35 -12.75
N LEU A 94 1.30 19.68 -12.77
CA LEU A 94 0.54 20.59 -11.90
C LEU A 94 -0.98 20.47 -12.09
N LYS A 95 -1.44 20.25 -13.33
CA LYS A 95 -2.86 20.01 -13.59
C LYS A 95 -3.35 18.71 -12.96
N GLY A 96 -2.60 17.61 -13.10
CA GLY A 96 -2.95 16.34 -12.46
C GLY A 96 -2.87 16.40 -10.93
N LEU A 97 -1.88 17.09 -10.38
CA LEU A 97 -1.76 17.33 -8.95
C LEU A 97 -2.99 18.08 -8.43
N HIS A 98 -3.39 19.16 -9.12
CA HIS A 98 -4.61 19.90 -8.74
C HIS A 98 -5.87 19.03 -8.82
N GLU A 99 -6.02 18.21 -9.86
CA GLU A 99 -7.11 17.24 -10.00
C GLU A 99 -7.14 16.27 -8.81
N ALA A 100 -6.01 15.64 -8.48
CA ALA A 100 -5.91 14.65 -7.40
C ALA A 100 -6.16 15.25 -6.01
N LEU A 101 -5.52 16.37 -5.68
CA LEU A 101 -5.69 17.06 -4.39
C LEU A 101 -7.16 17.48 -4.19
N THR A 102 -7.80 17.98 -5.25
CA THR A 102 -9.22 18.38 -5.20
C THR A 102 -10.13 17.17 -5.06
N PHE A 103 -9.88 16.11 -5.82
CA PHE A 103 -10.70 14.90 -5.81
C PHE A 103 -10.66 14.17 -4.46
N PHE A 104 -9.46 14.00 -3.88
CA PHE A 104 -9.29 13.36 -2.58
C PHE A 104 -9.54 14.29 -1.39
N GLY A 105 -9.77 15.58 -1.64
CA GLY A 105 -10.01 16.57 -0.58
C GLY A 105 -8.80 16.79 0.34
N VAL A 106 -7.58 16.61 -0.17
CA VAL A 106 -6.33 16.72 0.61
C VAL A 106 -5.55 17.97 0.21
N PRO A 107 -5.19 18.86 1.15
CA PRO A 107 -4.45 20.08 0.81
C PRO A 107 -2.95 19.82 0.63
N LEU A 108 -2.31 20.59 -0.25
CA LEU A 108 -0.85 20.70 -0.31
C LEU A 108 -0.35 21.64 0.79
N LEU A 109 0.46 21.12 1.71
CA LEU A 109 1.01 21.87 2.86
C LEU A 109 2.30 22.59 2.52
N GLY A 110 3.03 22.12 1.51
CA GLY A 110 4.31 22.66 1.10
C GLY A 110 5.11 21.65 0.29
N GLY A 111 6.42 21.83 0.25
CA GLY A 111 7.29 20.97 -0.53
C GLY A 111 8.67 21.57 -0.78
N ASP A 112 9.43 20.87 -1.61
CA ASP A 112 10.69 21.35 -2.17
C ASP A 112 10.70 21.13 -3.69
N THR A 113 11.44 21.97 -4.40
CA THR A 113 11.55 21.90 -5.85
C THR A 113 13.00 22.05 -6.27
N ILE A 114 13.51 21.04 -6.98
CA ILE A 114 14.89 20.99 -7.43
C ILE A 114 14.99 20.94 -8.96
N ALA A 115 16.13 21.37 -9.48
CA ALA A 115 16.53 21.09 -10.86
C ALA A 115 17.72 20.12 -10.84
N ALA A 116 17.59 19.01 -11.56
CA ALA A 116 18.64 18.01 -11.71
C ALA A 116 18.64 17.44 -13.14
N GLN A 117 19.68 16.69 -13.50
CA GLN A 117 19.77 15.98 -14.77
C GLN A 117 19.43 14.49 -14.56
N GLY A 118 18.79 13.86 -15.55
CA GLY A 118 18.47 12.43 -15.54
C GLY A 118 16.98 12.13 -15.42
N ALA A 119 16.68 10.88 -15.07
CA ALA A 119 15.32 10.36 -14.91
C ALA A 119 14.56 11.14 -13.83
N ARG A 120 13.30 11.48 -14.11
CA ARG A 120 12.46 12.26 -13.19
C ARG A 120 12.17 11.45 -11.92
N THR A 121 12.34 12.09 -10.76
CA THR A 121 11.95 11.53 -9.47
C THR A 121 11.04 12.51 -8.74
N PHE A 122 9.97 11.99 -8.17
CA PHE A 122 9.03 12.71 -7.34
C PHE A 122 8.93 12.02 -5.98
N GLY A 123 8.77 12.78 -4.92
CA GLY A 123 8.49 12.26 -3.59
C GLY A 123 7.28 12.97 -3.01
N LEU A 124 6.52 12.29 -2.17
CA LEU A 124 5.42 12.91 -1.46
C LEU A 124 5.42 12.40 -0.03
N THR A 125 5.16 13.28 0.93
CA THR A 125 4.87 12.89 2.30
C THR A 125 3.40 13.14 2.54
N ALA A 126 2.64 12.12 2.93
CA ALA A 126 1.27 12.30 3.39
C ALA A 126 1.21 12.27 4.93
N ILE A 127 0.45 13.21 5.48
CA ILE A 127 0.15 13.30 6.92
C ILE A 127 -1.34 13.06 7.07
N GLY A 128 -1.69 12.05 7.85
CA GLY A 128 -3.04 11.75 8.28
C GLY A 128 -3.22 11.91 9.78
N ARG A 129 -4.47 12.02 10.20
CA ARG A 129 -4.90 11.94 11.60
C ARG A 129 -5.59 10.61 11.82
N ALA A 130 -5.22 9.90 12.88
CA ALA A 130 -5.86 8.65 13.25
C ALA A 130 -7.35 8.87 13.58
N THR A 131 -8.23 8.06 12.99
CA THR A 131 -9.66 8.07 13.34
C THR A 131 -10.01 7.08 14.46
N HIS A 132 -9.07 6.19 14.80
CA HIS A 132 -9.22 5.18 15.82
C HIS A 132 -7.92 5.00 16.64
N ALA A 133 -8.07 4.60 17.90
CA ALA A 133 -6.98 4.29 18.80
C ALA A 133 -7.22 2.90 19.44
N PRO A 134 -6.24 1.97 19.37
CA PRO A 134 -4.94 2.13 18.74
C PRO A 134 -5.02 2.27 17.20
N VAL A 135 -4.05 2.96 16.61
CA VAL A 135 -3.92 3.05 15.14
C VAL A 135 -3.66 1.65 14.60
N PRO A 136 -4.45 1.17 13.62
CA PRO A 136 -4.23 -0.12 12.98
C PRO A 136 -2.78 -0.31 12.50
N SER A 137 -2.35 -1.57 12.47
CA SER A 137 -1.00 -1.97 12.08
C SER A 137 -1.09 -3.19 11.17
N ARG A 138 -0.05 -3.44 10.37
CA ARG A 138 0.08 -4.75 9.69
C ARG A 138 0.45 -5.90 10.63
N SER A 139 0.78 -5.59 11.88
CA SER A 139 0.93 -6.56 12.97
C SER A 139 -0.37 -6.71 13.77
N GLY A 140 -0.53 -7.84 14.47
CA GLY A 140 -1.65 -8.06 15.38
C GLY A 140 -2.68 -9.10 14.93
N ALA A 141 -2.49 -9.71 13.75
CA ALA A 141 -3.35 -10.79 13.28
C ALA A 141 -3.39 -11.95 14.28
N GLN A 142 -4.59 -12.42 14.61
CA GLN A 142 -4.82 -13.47 15.60
C GLN A 142 -5.17 -14.80 14.91
N VAL A 143 -4.80 -15.90 15.55
CA VAL A 143 -5.15 -17.25 15.07
C VAL A 143 -6.66 -17.40 14.96
N ARG A 144 -7.13 -17.92 13.82
CA ARG A 144 -8.54 -18.05 13.38
C ARG A 144 -9.18 -16.78 12.83
N ASP A 145 -8.48 -15.65 12.78
CA ASP A 145 -8.98 -14.51 12.03
C ASP A 145 -9.19 -14.91 10.57
N GLY A 146 -10.25 -14.38 9.96
CA GLY A 146 -10.39 -14.42 8.51
C GLY A 146 -9.42 -13.42 7.88
N ILE A 147 -8.88 -13.77 6.73
CA ILE A 147 -8.07 -12.87 5.89
C ILE A 147 -8.97 -12.36 4.77
N TYR A 148 -8.99 -11.05 4.57
CA TYR A 148 -9.92 -10.38 3.66
C TYR A 148 -9.20 -9.41 2.72
N LEU A 149 -9.81 -9.19 1.55
CA LEU A 149 -9.35 -8.27 0.52
C LEU A 149 -10.53 -7.46 -0.02
N THR A 150 -10.39 -6.15 -0.17
CA THR A 150 -11.51 -5.26 -0.59
C THR A 150 -11.91 -5.39 -2.05
N GLY A 151 -10.99 -5.75 -2.95
CA GLY A 151 -11.27 -5.80 -4.38
C GLY A 151 -10.37 -6.78 -5.15
N PRO A 152 -10.55 -6.88 -6.48
CA PRO A 152 -9.77 -7.77 -7.32
C PRO A 152 -8.33 -7.28 -7.47
N VAL A 153 -7.37 -8.22 -7.44
CA VAL A 153 -5.96 -7.95 -7.75
C VAL A 153 -5.63 -8.23 -9.22
N GLY A 154 -4.58 -7.59 -9.71
CA GLY A 154 -4.14 -7.67 -11.10
C GLY A 154 -4.84 -6.70 -12.05
N CYS A 155 -5.70 -5.81 -11.55
CA CYS A 155 -6.29 -4.75 -12.37
C CYS A 155 -5.20 -3.82 -12.89
N ALA A 156 -4.27 -3.41 -12.03
CA ALA A 156 -3.15 -2.58 -12.43
C ALA A 156 -2.22 -3.29 -13.44
N MET A 157 -2.08 -4.62 -13.36
CA MET A 157 -1.33 -5.40 -14.35
C MET A 157 -1.92 -5.25 -15.76
N LEU A 158 -3.25 -5.45 -15.87
CA LEU A 158 -3.95 -5.32 -17.14
C LEU A 158 -3.92 -3.88 -17.67
N GLY A 159 -4.02 -2.90 -16.77
CA GLY A 159 -3.87 -1.49 -17.10
C GLY A 159 -2.49 -1.17 -17.66
N PHE A 160 -1.44 -1.64 -16.98
CA PHE A 160 -0.07 -1.50 -17.45
C PHE A 160 0.12 -2.13 -18.85
N GLU A 161 -0.42 -3.32 -19.08
CA GLU A 161 -0.37 -3.99 -20.38
C GLU A 161 -1.17 -3.28 -21.50
N GLY A 162 -1.97 -2.28 -21.15
CA GLY A 162 -2.71 -1.46 -22.11
C GLY A 162 -4.14 -1.96 -22.38
N VAL A 163 -4.69 -2.83 -21.54
CA VAL A 163 -6.09 -3.24 -21.64
C VAL A 163 -6.98 -2.05 -21.28
N THR A 164 -7.75 -1.55 -22.25
CA THR A 164 -8.45 -0.27 -22.16
C THR A 164 -9.35 -0.12 -20.93
N GLU A 165 -10.03 -1.20 -20.52
CA GLU A 165 -10.91 -1.22 -19.34
C GLU A 165 -10.15 -0.98 -18.03
N TYR A 166 -8.87 -1.31 -17.98
CA TYR A 166 -8.07 -1.31 -16.76
C TYR A 166 -6.99 -0.21 -16.71
N LEU A 167 -6.88 0.64 -17.74
CA LEU A 167 -5.86 1.70 -17.79
C LEU A 167 -5.84 2.56 -16.52
N ALA A 168 -7.03 2.99 -16.07
CA ALA A 168 -7.18 3.79 -14.87
C ALA A 168 -6.71 3.07 -13.59
N ALA A 169 -6.77 1.73 -13.53
CA ALA A 169 -6.29 1.00 -12.37
C ALA A 169 -4.76 1.14 -12.18
N PHE A 170 -4.01 1.29 -13.27
CA PHE A 170 -2.56 1.52 -13.20
C PHE A 170 -2.21 3.02 -13.16
N ASP A 171 -2.84 3.83 -14.02
CA ASP A 171 -2.48 5.23 -14.22
C ASP A 171 -3.07 6.14 -13.13
N ARG A 172 -4.28 5.83 -12.66
CA ARG A 172 -5.03 6.65 -11.69
C ARG A 172 -5.68 5.77 -10.60
N PRO A 173 -4.89 5.03 -9.79
CA PRO A 173 -5.43 4.17 -8.76
C PRO A 173 -6.25 4.94 -7.72
N MET A 174 -7.12 4.20 -7.02
CA MET A 174 -8.10 4.76 -6.10
C MET A 174 -7.85 4.22 -4.68
N PRO A 175 -7.26 5.02 -3.77
CA PRO A 175 -7.00 4.59 -2.40
C PRO A 175 -8.30 4.38 -1.63
N ARG A 176 -8.34 3.34 -0.80
CA ARG A 176 -9.52 2.89 -0.05
C ARG A 176 -9.73 3.67 1.26
N LEU A 177 -9.62 5.00 1.23
CA LEU A 177 -9.64 5.86 2.43
C LEU A 177 -10.87 5.65 3.33
N ALA A 178 -12.07 5.68 2.75
CA ALA A 178 -13.31 5.51 3.49
C ALA A 178 -13.42 4.10 4.10
N ASP A 179 -13.02 3.08 3.33
CA ASP A 179 -13.04 1.69 3.78
C ASP A 179 -12.05 1.48 4.92
N GLY A 180 -10.84 2.04 4.80
CA GLY A 180 -9.82 2.00 5.84
C GLY A 180 -10.27 2.62 7.15
N GLN A 181 -10.91 3.80 7.09
CA GLN A 181 -11.47 4.46 8.28
C GLN A 181 -12.61 3.64 8.90
N ALA A 182 -13.48 3.06 8.06
CA ALA A 182 -14.56 2.21 8.53
C ALA A 182 -14.04 0.91 9.16
N LEU A 183 -12.98 0.32 8.62
CA LEU A 183 -12.36 -0.92 9.09
C LEU A 183 -11.54 -0.75 10.37
N ALA A 184 -11.00 0.45 10.64
CA ALA A 184 -10.07 0.71 11.74
C ALA A 184 -10.51 0.16 13.12
N PRO A 185 -11.79 0.24 13.54
CA PRO A 185 -12.24 -0.30 14.82
C PRO A 185 -12.43 -1.83 14.86
N HIS A 186 -12.31 -2.50 13.72
CA HIS A 186 -12.75 -3.88 13.53
C HIS A 186 -11.61 -4.85 13.20
N VAL A 187 -10.51 -4.35 12.65
CA VAL A 187 -9.40 -5.16 12.18
C VAL A 187 -8.43 -5.53 13.29
N SER A 188 -7.89 -6.73 13.23
CA SER A 188 -6.76 -7.16 14.06
C SER A 188 -5.41 -6.77 13.45
N ALA A 189 -5.33 -6.73 12.11
CA ALA A 189 -4.22 -6.18 11.36
C ALA A 189 -4.70 -5.74 9.96
N ILE A 190 -4.00 -4.80 9.33
CA ILE A 190 -4.33 -4.24 8.01
C ILE A 190 -3.10 -3.62 7.32
N MET A 191 -3.04 -3.77 6.00
CA MET A 191 -2.15 -3.05 5.08
C MET A 191 -2.83 -2.87 3.72
N ASP A 192 -2.26 -2.08 2.83
CA ASP A 192 -2.65 -2.06 1.43
C ASP A 192 -1.85 -3.08 0.60
N VAL A 193 -2.29 -3.31 -0.64
CA VAL A 193 -1.65 -4.23 -1.60
C VAL A 193 -0.94 -3.41 -2.67
N SER A 194 0.35 -3.17 -2.46
CA SER A 194 1.19 -2.32 -3.31
C SER A 194 2.26 -3.11 -4.07
N ASP A 195 2.86 -4.14 -3.46
CA ASP A 195 3.89 -4.97 -4.11
C ASP A 195 3.37 -6.33 -4.57
N GLY A 196 2.09 -6.60 -4.31
CA GLY A 196 1.38 -7.80 -4.74
C GLY A 196 0.89 -8.60 -3.54
N LEU A 197 -0.32 -9.15 -3.67
CA LEU A 197 -1.05 -9.83 -2.60
C LEU A 197 -0.20 -10.86 -1.84
N LEU A 198 0.60 -11.66 -2.55
CA LEU A 198 1.39 -12.71 -1.90
C LEU A 198 2.55 -12.14 -1.08
N LEU A 199 3.25 -11.12 -1.58
CA LEU A 199 4.35 -10.50 -0.84
C LEU A 199 3.84 -9.73 0.37
N ASP A 200 2.75 -8.99 0.20
CA ASP A 200 2.14 -8.22 1.30
C ASP A 200 1.52 -9.14 2.35
N SER A 201 0.88 -10.25 1.94
CA SER A 201 0.44 -11.30 2.87
C SER A 201 1.62 -11.93 3.64
N TRP A 202 2.76 -12.14 2.98
CA TRP A 202 3.96 -12.65 3.64
C TRP A 202 4.48 -11.66 4.69
N ARG A 203 4.55 -10.36 4.36
CA ARG A 203 5.01 -9.30 5.26
C ARG A 203 4.11 -9.16 6.48
N MET A 204 2.79 -9.17 6.27
CA MET A 204 1.79 -9.10 7.34
C MET A 204 1.84 -10.34 8.25
N ALA A 205 2.04 -11.53 7.68
CA ALA A 205 2.21 -12.77 8.44
C ALA A 205 3.49 -12.77 9.28
N GLU A 206 4.60 -12.27 8.75
CA GLU A 206 5.85 -12.08 9.49
C GLU A 206 5.68 -11.07 10.63
N ALA A 207 5.12 -9.89 10.34
CA ALA A 207 4.88 -8.85 11.34
C ALA A 207 3.93 -9.31 12.46
N SER A 208 3.02 -10.22 12.16
CA SER A 208 2.08 -10.80 13.13
C SER A 208 2.61 -12.07 13.82
N GLY A 209 3.79 -12.58 13.44
CA GLY A 209 4.31 -13.84 13.97
C GLY A 209 3.36 -15.02 13.73
N ALA A 210 2.71 -15.06 12.58
CA ALA A 210 1.68 -16.05 12.23
C ALA A 210 1.96 -16.71 10.87
N THR A 211 1.07 -17.61 10.46
CA THR A 211 1.03 -18.13 9.08
C THR A 211 -0.29 -17.75 8.43
N PHE A 212 -0.24 -17.07 7.30
CA PHE A 212 -1.42 -16.76 6.50
C PHE A 212 -1.68 -17.93 5.54
N ALA A 213 -2.86 -18.54 5.63
CA ALA A 213 -3.28 -19.57 4.69
C ALA A 213 -4.32 -18.97 3.73
N ILE A 214 -3.87 -18.69 2.51
CA ILE A 214 -4.68 -18.09 1.44
C ILE A 214 -5.23 -19.21 0.56
N ASP A 215 -6.54 -19.22 0.34
CA ASP A 215 -7.18 -20.05 -0.68
C ASP A 215 -7.08 -19.33 -2.04
N PRO A 216 -6.27 -19.82 -2.99
CA PRO A 216 -6.09 -19.16 -4.28
C PRO A 216 -7.40 -19.00 -5.04
N ALA A 217 -8.34 -19.94 -4.90
CA ALA A 217 -9.62 -19.91 -5.62
C ALA A 217 -10.57 -18.83 -5.07
N ALA A 218 -10.41 -18.45 -3.81
CA ALA A 218 -11.22 -17.42 -3.15
C ALA A 218 -10.73 -15.99 -3.46
N VAL A 219 -9.50 -15.82 -3.95
CA VAL A 219 -8.95 -14.51 -4.28
C VAL A 219 -9.69 -13.92 -5.49
N PRO A 220 -10.29 -12.72 -5.39
CA PRO A 220 -10.80 -12.02 -6.56
C PRO A 220 -9.61 -11.57 -7.43
N VAL A 221 -9.61 -11.95 -8.71
CA VAL A 221 -8.56 -11.56 -9.66
C VAL A 221 -9.18 -11.01 -10.93
N ALA A 222 -8.52 -10.03 -11.55
CA ALA A 222 -8.99 -9.42 -12.79
C ALA A 222 -9.01 -10.40 -13.97
N ASP A 223 -8.05 -11.34 -14.01
CA ASP A 223 -7.95 -12.38 -15.03
C ASP A 223 -7.76 -13.77 -14.40
N PRO A 224 -8.84 -14.59 -14.31
CA PRO A 224 -8.77 -15.94 -13.76
C PRO A 224 -7.78 -16.87 -14.47
N ALA A 225 -7.49 -16.66 -15.75
CA ALA A 225 -6.51 -17.45 -16.50
C ALA A 225 -5.06 -17.10 -16.11
N ARG A 226 -4.84 -15.91 -15.54
CA ARG A 226 -3.55 -15.41 -15.06
C ARG A 226 -3.55 -15.13 -13.55
N ARG A 227 -4.31 -15.92 -12.78
CA ARG A 227 -4.49 -15.78 -11.34
C ARG A 227 -3.18 -15.60 -10.55
N ASP A 228 -2.19 -16.46 -10.80
CA ASP A 228 -0.90 -16.37 -10.10
C ASP A 228 -0.16 -15.06 -10.40
N ALA A 229 -0.17 -14.61 -11.66
CA ALA A 229 0.42 -13.33 -12.04
C ALA A 229 -0.32 -12.14 -11.40
N CYS A 230 -1.66 -12.17 -11.39
CA CYS A 230 -2.48 -11.14 -10.73
C CYS A 230 -2.13 -11.00 -9.24
N MET A 231 -1.93 -12.12 -8.53
CA MET A 231 -1.60 -12.09 -7.10
C MET A 231 -0.17 -11.64 -6.79
N ARG A 232 0.72 -11.59 -7.80
CA ARG A 232 2.14 -11.21 -7.64
C ARG A 232 2.46 -9.81 -8.18
N TRP A 233 1.52 -9.12 -8.82
CA TRP A 233 1.83 -7.91 -9.59
C TRP A 233 2.08 -6.67 -8.70
N GLY A 234 1.10 -6.26 -7.89
CA GLY A 234 1.16 -5.01 -7.12
C GLY A 234 0.36 -3.87 -7.76
N ASP A 235 0.58 -2.63 -7.32
CA ASP A 235 -0.11 -1.42 -7.78
C ASP A 235 -1.66 -1.45 -7.69
N ASP A 236 -2.24 -2.43 -6.97
CA ASP A 236 -3.70 -2.58 -6.88
C ASP A 236 -4.31 -1.63 -5.83
N TYR A 237 -3.57 -1.32 -4.76
CA TYR A 237 -3.96 -0.41 -3.65
C TYR A 237 -5.30 -0.78 -2.99
N GLU A 238 -5.64 -2.07 -3.03
CA GLU A 238 -6.71 -2.66 -2.23
C GLU A 238 -6.24 -2.87 -0.78
N LEU A 239 -7.18 -3.01 0.16
CA LEU A 239 -6.84 -3.29 1.56
C LEU A 239 -6.83 -4.79 1.83
N LEU A 240 -5.72 -5.27 2.36
CA LEU A 240 -5.54 -6.61 2.93
C LEU A 240 -5.64 -6.53 4.46
N PHE A 241 -6.58 -7.24 5.05
CA PHE A 241 -6.80 -7.16 6.49
C PHE A 241 -7.27 -8.46 7.13
N THR A 242 -7.15 -8.53 8.45
CA THR A 242 -7.64 -9.64 9.26
C THR A 242 -8.68 -9.18 10.26
N THR A 243 -9.66 -10.05 10.54
CA THR A 243 -10.69 -9.79 11.55
C THR A 243 -11.13 -11.08 12.25
N PRO A 244 -11.56 -11.02 13.53
CA PRO A 244 -12.15 -12.15 14.22
C PRO A 244 -13.37 -12.76 13.51
N PRO A 245 -13.63 -14.07 13.66
CA PRO A 245 -14.61 -14.83 12.85
C PRO A 245 -16.09 -14.48 13.01
N ASN A 246 -16.47 -13.42 13.73
CA ASN A 246 -17.87 -13.00 13.91
C ASN A 246 -18.07 -11.48 13.79
N VAL A 247 -17.12 -10.77 13.20
CA VAL A 247 -17.25 -9.33 12.95
C VAL A 247 -18.09 -9.12 11.69
N HIS A 248 -19.10 -8.27 11.79
CA HIS A 248 -19.80 -7.76 10.62
C HIS A 248 -18.93 -6.69 9.97
N LEU A 249 -18.53 -6.91 8.72
CA LEU A 249 -17.69 -5.96 8.00
C LEU A 249 -18.52 -4.75 7.56
N PRO A 250 -18.06 -3.51 7.82
CA PRO A 250 -18.75 -2.30 7.38
C PRO A 250 -18.53 -2.00 5.89
N VAL A 251 -17.73 -2.81 5.20
CA VAL A 251 -17.32 -2.65 3.79
C VAL A 251 -17.51 -3.96 3.05
N GLU A 252 -17.62 -3.90 1.73
CA GLU A 252 -17.55 -5.09 0.89
C GLU A 252 -16.11 -5.62 0.86
N ALA A 253 -15.95 -6.92 1.12
CA ALA A 253 -14.66 -7.58 1.06
C ALA A 253 -14.80 -9.08 0.83
N HIS A 254 -13.78 -9.68 0.25
CA HIS A 254 -13.68 -11.09 -0.06
C HIS A 254 -12.87 -11.80 1.02
N ARG A 255 -13.45 -12.82 1.66
CA ARG A 255 -12.68 -13.69 2.56
C ARG A 255 -11.81 -14.62 1.72
N ILE A 256 -10.50 -14.38 1.73
CA ILE A 256 -9.52 -15.11 0.91
C ILE A 256 -8.74 -16.16 1.69
N GLY A 257 -8.86 -16.20 3.02
CA GLY A 257 -8.03 -17.10 3.82
C GLY A 257 -8.35 -17.10 5.30
N THR A 258 -7.46 -17.74 6.06
CA THR A 258 -7.52 -17.80 7.53
C THR A 258 -6.11 -17.72 8.12
N VAL A 259 -5.98 -17.03 9.25
CA VAL A 259 -4.73 -16.95 10.01
C VAL A 259 -4.54 -18.22 10.85
N LEU A 260 -3.38 -18.86 10.71
CA LEU A 260 -2.97 -20.06 11.44
C LEU A 260 -1.91 -19.74 12.49
N HIS A 261 -1.72 -20.66 13.45
CA HIS A 261 -0.51 -20.67 14.26
C HIS A 261 0.74 -20.68 13.37
N ARG A 262 1.78 -19.95 13.80
CA ARG A 262 3.05 -19.86 13.07
C ARG A 262 3.61 -21.25 12.75
N LYS A 263 3.79 -21.50 11.46
CA LYS A 263 4.53 -22.62 10.90
C LYS A 263 5.90 -22.13 10.41
N ALA A 264 6.70 -23.05 9.84
CA ALA A 264 7.96 -22.71 9.20
C ALA A 264 7.79 -21.72 8.02
N ALA A 265 6.68 -21.83 7.29
CA ALA A 265 6.32 -20.91 6.21
C ALA A 265 5.36 -19.83 6.72
N PRO A 266 5.66 -18.53 6.52
CA PRO A 266 4.75 -17.43 6.83
C PRO A 266 3.49 -17.42 5.96
N LEU A 267 3.59 -17.94 4.75
CA LEU A 267 2.50 -17.96 3.78
C LEU A 267 2.28 -19.37 3.25
N LEU A 268 1.02 -19.80 3.22
CA LEU A 268 0.55 -20.96 2.47
C LEU A 268 -0.39 -20.46 1.36
N LEU A 269 -0.12 -20.86 0.12
CA LEU A 269 -1.01 -20.64 -1.02
C LEU A 269 -1.67 -21.97 -1.38
N GLY A 270 -2.91 -22.17 -0.95
CA GLY A 270 -3.51 -23.49 -0.82
C GLY A 270 -2.70 -24.33 0.17
N ASP A 271 -2.22 -25.49 -0.28
CA ASP A 271 -1.34 -26.36 0.50
C ASP A 271 0.16 -26.10 0.27
N VAL A 272 0.52 -25.13 -0.59
CA VAL A 272 1.90 -24.88 -0.99
C VAL A 272 2.57 -23.90 -0.01
N PRO A 273 3.63 -24.30 0.71
CA PRO A 273 4.34 -23.41 1.62
C PRO A 273 5.32 -22.49 0.88
N HIS A 274 5.33 -21.22 1.25
CA HIS A 274 6.30 -20.23 0.81
C HIS A 274 7.18 -19.78 1.98
N THR A 275 8.48 -20.10 1.93
CA THR A 275 9.47 -19.79 2.98
C THR A 275 10.42 -18.65 2.61
N SER A 276 10.25 -18.06 1.42
CA SER A 276 11.07 -16.95 0.92
C SER A 276 10.19 -15.94 0.19
N PRO A 277 10.44 -14.63 0.36
CA PRO A 277 9.68 -13.58 -0.33
C PRO A 277 10.12 -13.35 -1.79
N ALA A 278 11.26 -13.90 -2.21
CA ALA A 278 11.96 -13.50 -3.45
C ALA A 278 11.16 -13.67 -4.76
N THR A 279 10.06 -14.42 -4.76
CA THR A 279 9.22 -14.62 -5.95
C THR A 279 7.77 -14.21 -5.71
N LEU A 280 7.44 -13.63 -4.55
CA LEU A 280 6.06 -13.38 -4.13
C LEU A 280 5.48 -12.08 -4.67
N GLY A 281 6.30 -11.15 -5.13
CA GLY A 281 5.85 -9.84 -5.59
C GLY A 281 6.98 -9.00 -6.16
N TYR A 282 6.71 -7.71 -6.34
CA TYR A 282 7.70 -6.73 -6.77
C TYR A 282 8.78 -6.51 -5.69
N GLN A 283 10.03 -6.33 -6.10
CA GLN A 283 11.17 -6.01 -5.23
C GLN A 283 12.09 -5.05 -5.98
N HIS A 284 12.61 -4.02 -5.31
CA HIS A 284 13.63 -3.17 -5.93
C HIS A 284 14.96 -3.95 -6.01
N GLY A 285 15.61 -3.87 -7.18
CA GLY A 285 16.87 -4.56 -7.47
C GLY A 285 18.10 -3.92 -6.83
#